data_AF-A0A1H8SUE5-F1
#
_entry.id   AF-A0A1H8SUE5-F1
#
_cell.length_a   1.000
_cell.length_b   1.000
_cell.length_c   1.000
_cell.angle_alpha   90.00
_cell.angle_beta   90.00
_cell.angle_gamma   90.00
#
_symmetry.space_group_name_H-M   'P 1'
#
loop_
_entity.id
_entity.type
_entity.pdbx_description
1 polymer ?
#
loop_
_entity_poly.entity_id
_entity_poly.type
_entity_poly.pdbx_seq_one_letter_code
_entity_poly.pdbx_strand_id
1 'polypeptide(L)'
;MGVRPPQGGDDSAPDTIEFGIAAVNARLDETQLTFPATREEIVRAVDDTAVPCDASGNTLDLAKALDELPNDRFDTETELLNQLHPVFEEHRTTTSTSVVGRLRGMLPF
;
A
#
# COMPACT_ATOMS: atom_id res chain seq x y z
N MET A 1 41.52 -6.33 32.03
CA MET A 1 40.09 -6.70 32.05
C MET A 1 39.41 -5.94 30.93
N GLY A 2 39.10 -6.59 29.81
CA GLY A 2 38.35 -5.99 28.71
C GLY A 2 36.88 -6.32 28.91
N VAL A 3 36.05 -5.30 29.13
CA VAL A 3 34.60 -5.48 29.21
C VAL A 3 34.05 -5.46 27.78
N ARG A 4 33.48 -6.58 27.34
CA ARG A 4 32.73 -6.68 26.08
C ARG A 4 31.35 -6.06 26.35
N PRO A 5 30.88 -5.06 25.58
CA PRO A 5 29.51 -4.58 25.73
C PRO A 5 28.55 -5.69 25.28
N PRO A 6 27.39 -5.86 25.94
CA PRO A 6 26.39 -6.82 25.50
C PRO A 6 25.87 -6.42 24.12
N GLN A 7 25.85 -7.39 23.20
CA GLN A 7 25.07 -7.30 21.97
C GLN A 7 23.61 -7.47 22.39
N GLY A 8 22.96 -6.34 22.70
CA GLY A 8 21.51 -6.30 22.84
C GLY A 8 20.92 -6.58 21.47
N GLY A 9 20.48 -7.82 21.27
CA GLY A 9 19.57 -8.16 20.20
C GLY A 9 18.25 -7.47 20.47
N ASP A 10 17.95 -6.47 19.66
CA ASP A 10 16.60 -6.00 19.42
C ASP A 10 16.42 -6.09 17.90
N ASP A 11 16.16 -7.30 17.43
CA ASP A 11 15.60 -7.59 16.10
C ASP A 11 14.11 -7.18 16.11
N SER A 12 13.79 -5.99 16.63
CA SER A 12 12.58 -5.31 16.21
C SER A 12 12.96 -4.63 14.92
N ALA A 13 12.67 -5.29 13.79
CA ALA A 13 12.69 -4.63 12.50
C ALA A 13 12.01 -3.27 12.69
N PRO A 14 12.60 -2.16 12.21
CA PRO A 14 12.01 -0.85 12.38
C PRO A 14 10.56 -0.94 11.92
N ASP A 15 9.65 -0.35 12.69
CA ASP A 15 8.23 -0.16 12.35
C ASP A 15 8.20 0.51 10.97
N THR A 16 8.21 -0.32 9.93
CA THR A 16 8.48 0.13 8.57
C THR A 16 7.13 0.62 8.11
N ILE A 17 7.00 1.93 8.02
CA ILE A 17 5.76 2.53 7.56
C ILE A 17 5.59 2.14 6.09
N GLU A 18 4.63 1.25 5.83
CA GLU A 18 4.34 0.75 4.50
C GLU A 18 3.34 1.64 3.77
N PHE A 19 3.54 1.74 2.45
CA PHE A 19 2.70 2.54 1.58
C PHE A 19 2.43 1.83 0.26
N GLY A 20 1.30 2.14 -0.36
CA GLY A 20 0.88 1.61 -1.65
C GLY A 20 0.79 0.08 -1.64
N ILE A 21 1.36 -0.56 -2.67
CA ILE A 21 1.34 -2.03 -2.78
C ILE A 21 2.08 -2.74 -1.64
N ALA A 22 3.03 -2.10 -0.96
CA ALA A 22 3.68 -2.70 0.22
C ALA A 22 2.69 -2.80 1.39
N ALA A 23 1.90 -1.74 1.61
CA ALA A 23 0.84 -1.77 2.62
C ALA A 23 -0.25 -2.79 2.29
N VAL A 24 -0.54 -3.00 0.99
CA VAL A 24 -1.42 -4.10 0.57
C VAL A 24 -0.78 -5.46 0.90
N ASN A 25 0.50 -5.65 0.58
CA ASN A 25 1.21 -6.90 0.84
C ASN A 25 1.18 -7.28 2.32
N ALA A 26 1.56 -6.36 3.21
CA ALA A 26 1.54 -6.65 4.65
C ALA A 26 0.13 -6.96 5.17
N ARG A 27 -0.89 -6.23 4.69
CA ARG A 27 -2.28 -6.55 5.04
C ARG A 27 -2.66 -7.95 4.58
N LEU A 28 -2.25 -8.36 3.37
CA LEU A 28 -2.51 -9.72 2.86
C LEU A 28 -1.77 -10.79 3.68
N ASP A 29 -0.52 -10.54 4.06
CA ASP A 29 0.29 -11.42 4.94
C ASP A 29 -0.36 -11.62 6.32
N GLU A 30 -1.07 -10.61 6.83
CA GLU A 30 -1.84 -10.72 8.08
C GLU A 30 -3.15 -11.52 7.92
N THR A 31 -3.65 -11.65 6.69
CA THR A 31 -4.82 -12.48 6.39
C THR A 31 -4.45 -13.94 6.17
N GLN A 32 -5.43 -14.83 6.31
CA GLN A 32 -5.30 -16.25 5.90
C GLN A 32 -5.78 -16.47 4.46
N LEU A 33 -5.71 -15.45 3.61
CA LEU A 33 -6.11 -15.56 2.21
C LEU A 33 -5.19 -16.54 1.47
N THR A 34 -5.77 -17.44 0.69
CA THR A 34 -5.01 -18.39 -0.14
C THR A 34 -5.31 -18.11 -1.60
N PHE A 35 -4.27 -18.08 -2.43
CA PHE A 35 -4.42 -17.96 -3.87
C PHE A 35 -4.60 -19.34 -4.54
N PRO A 36 -5.40 -19.45 -5.61
CA PRO A 36 -6.05 -18.36 -6.35
C PRO A 36 -7.25 -17.74 -5.62
N ALA A 37 -7.39 -16.42 -5.71
CA ALA A 37 -8.44 -15.65 -5.02
C ALA A 37 -9.12 -14.63 -5.96
N THR A 38 -10.39 -14.36 -5.71
CA THR A 38 -11.18 -13.33 -6.42
C THR A 38 -11.10 -11.97 -5.74
N ARG A 39 -11.45 -10.89 -6.46
CA ARG A 39 -11.54 -9.53 -5.89
C ARG A 39 -12.42 -9.49 -4.65
N GLU A 40 -13.58 -10.14 -4.71
CA GLU A 40 -14.53 -10.19 -3.59
C GLU A 40 -13.93 -10.92 -2.37
N GLU A 41 -13.20 -12.02 -2.58
CA GLU A 41 -12.52 -12.74 -1.51
C GLU A 41 -11.40 -11.88 -0.89
N ILE A 42 -10.64 -11.17 -1.70
CA ILE A 42 -9.58 -10.26 -1.24
C ILE A 42 -10.17 -9.12 -0.40
N VAL A 43 -11.20 -8.43 -0.90
CA VAL A 43 -11.88 -7.33 -0.18
C VAL A 43 -12.51 -7.83 1.12
N ARG A 44 -13.04 -9.05 1.13
CA ARG A 44 -13.63 -9.65 2.33
C ARG A 44 -12.61 -10.07 3.36
N ALA A 45 -11.41 -10.49 2.92
CA ALA A 45 -10.34 -10.91 3.80
C ALA A 45 -9.67 -9.72 4.49
N VAL A 46 -9.61 -8.56 3.82
CA VAL A 46 -8.98 -7.35 4.35
C VAL A 46 -10.02 -6.49 5.08
N ASP A 47 -9.86 -6.30 6.40
CA ASP A 47 -10.79 -5.50 7.22
C ASP A 47 -10.80 -4.00 6.86
N ASP A 48 -9.65 -3.44 6.45
CA ASP A 48 -9.52 -2.03 6.07
C ASP A 48 -9.10 -1.89 4.60
N THR A 49 -10.01 -1.37 3.78
CA THR A 49 -9.76 -1.10 2.36
C THR A 49 -9.02 0.21 2.13
N ALA A 50 -8.93 1.12 3.11
CA ALA A 50 -8.23 2.38 2.95
C ALA A 50 -6.71 2.16 3.05
N VAL A 51 -6.03 2.03 1.92
CA VAL A 51 -4.59 1.76 1.86
C VAL A 51 -3.82 3.08 1.83
N PRO A 52 -2.88 3.34 2.76
CA PRO A 52 -2.06 4.54 2.72
C PRO A 52 -1.13 4.52 1.50
N CYS A 53 -1.13 5.59 0.71
CA CYS A 53 -0.35 5.68 -0.53
C CYS A 53 0.97 6.43 -0.36
N ASP A 54 1.03 7.40 0.58
CA ASP A 54 2.22 8.20 0.82
C ASP A 54 2.21 8.88 2.20
N ALA A 55 3.36 9.44 2.58
CA ALA A 55 3.58 10.09 3.88
C ALA A 55 2.76 11.38 4.10
N SER A 56 2.09 11.92 3.08
CA SER A 56 1.20 13.08 3.22
C SER A 56 -0.19 12.69 3.76
N GLY A 57 -0.45 11.39 3.96
CA GLY A 57 -1.71 10.88 4.49
C GLY A 57 -2.78 10.62 3.43
N ASN A 58 -2.42 10.58 2.15
CA ASN A 58 -3.37 10.18 1.10
C ASN A 58 -3.58 8.67 1.16
N THR A 59 -4.83 8.24 1.01
CA THR A 59 -5.23 6.83 0.97
C THR A 59 -5.95 6.51 -0.34
N LEU A 60 -5.79 5.29 -0.83
CA LEU A 60 -6.57 4.73 -1.94
C LEU A 60 -7.43 3.58 -1.41
N ASP A 61 -8.69 3.54 -1.84
CA ASP A 61 -9.57 2.42 -1.50
C ASP A 61 -9.22 1.19 -2.34
N LEU A 62 -8.83 0.10 -1.69
CA LEU A 62 -8.43 -1.16 -2.31
C LEU A 62 -9.56 -1.81 -3.09
N ALA A 63 -10.80 -1.77 -2.59
CA ALA A 63 -11.94 -2.36 -3.29
C ALA A 63 -12.19 -1.61 -4.61
N LYS A 64 -12.10 -0.28 -4.60
CA LYS A 64 -12.18 0.53 -5.81
C LYS A 64 -11.00 0.26 -6.76
N ALA A 65 -9.79 0.17 -6.24
CA ALA A 65 -8.61 -0.13 -7.06
C ALA A 65 -8.73 -1.50 -7.74
N LEU A 66 -9.28 -2.50 -7.04
CA LEU A 66 -9.58 -3.82 -7.60
C LEU A 66 -10.68 -3.76 -8.67
N ASP A 67 -11.72 -2.95 -8.49
CA ASP A 67 -12.79 -2.76 -9.47
C ASP A 67 -12.28 -2.23 -10.82
N GLU A 68 -11.29 -1.33 -10.79
CA GLU A 68 -10.66 -0.76 -11.98
C GLU A 68 -9.82 -1.76 -12.78
N LEU A 69 -9.42 -2.89 -12.18
CA LEU A 69 -8.68 -3.91 -12.89
C LEU A 69 -9.58 -4.60 -13.94
N PRO A 70 -8.99 -5.26 -14.97
CA PRO A 70 -9.76 -6.06 -15.91
C PRO A 70 -10.02 -7.51 -15.43
N ASN A 71 -9.18 -8.05 -14.53
CA ASN A 71 -9.24 -9.44 -14.08
C ASN A 71 -9.93 -9.59 -12.72
N ASP A 72 -10.95 -10.45 -12.62
CA ASP A 72 -11.71 -10.67 -11.38
C ASP A 72 -11.06 -11.68 -10.42
N ARG A 73 -10.10 -12.45 -10.93
CA ARG A 73 -9.40 -13.50 -10.21
C ARG A 73 -7.90 -13.38 -10.43
N PHE A 74 -7.15 -13.69 -9.39
CA PHE A 74 -5.69 -13.66 -9.38
C PHE A 74 -5.16 -15.03 -9.00
N ASP A 75 -4.17 -15.53 -9.74
CA ASP A 75 -3.57 -16.83 -9.50
C ASP A 75 -2.50 -16.79 -8.40
N THR A 76 -1.87 -15.63 -8.20
CA THR A 76 -0.85 -15.41 -7.15
C THR A 76 -0.94 -14.02 -6.56
N GLU A 77 -0.41 -13.86 -5.35
CA GLU A 77 -0.28 -12.56 -4.70
C GLU A 77 0.57 -11.58 -5.51
N THR A 78 1.71 -12.05 -6.03
CA THR A 78 2.60 -11.21 -6.85
C THR A 78 1.91 -10.72 -8.11
N GLU A 79 1.04 -11.54 -8.72
CA GLU A 79 0.22 -11.11 -9.87
C GLU A 79 -0.77 -10.00 -9.50
N LEU A 80 -1.44 -10.13 -8.34
CA LEU A 80 -2.33 -9.09 -7.81
C LEU A 80 -1.57 -7.78 -7.58
N LEU A 81 -0.43 -7.82 -6.87
CA LEU A 81 0.35 -6.63 -6.53
C LEU A 81 0.90 -5.93 -7.78
N ASN A 82 1.36 -6.70 -8.78
CA ASN A 82 1.81 -6.15 -10.05
C ASN A 82 0.70 -5.42 -10.80
N GLN A 83 -0.55 -5.92 -10.73
CA GLN A 83 -1.70 -5.27 -11.37
C GLN A 83 -2.15 -4.01 -10.61
N LEU A 84 -2.05 -4.01 -9.28
CA LEU A 84 -2.38 -2.84 -8.47
C LEU A 84 -1.32 -1.73 -8.56
N HIS A 85 -0.05 -2.08 -8.75
CA HIS A 85 1.05 -1.12 -8.81
C HIS A 85 0.79 0.10 -9.73
N PRO A 86 0.38 -0.05 -11.01
CA PRO A 86 0.07 1.09 -11.86
C PRO A 86 -1.10 1.95 -11.36
N VAL A 87 -2.11 1.36 -10.71
CA VAL A 87 -3.26 2.10 -10.15
C VAL A 87 -2.80 3.03 -9.01
N PHE A 88 -1.95 2.51 -8.13
CA PHE A 88 -1.36 3.31 -7.05
C PHE A 88 -0.48 4.44 -7.58
N GLU A 89 0.35 4.18 -8.59
CA GLU A 89 1.23 5.18 -9.19
C GLU A 89 0.44 6.28 -9.93
N GLU A 90 -0.65 5.95 -10.62
CA GLU A 90 -1.53 6.92 -11.27
C GLU A 90 -2.25 7.80 -10.24
N HIS A 91 -2.76 7.20 -9.16
CA HIS A 91 -3.37 7.94 -8.06
C HIS A 91 -2.38 8.91 -7.40
N ARG A 92 -1.14 8.46 -7.18
CA ARG A 92 -0.05 9.27 -6.62
C ARG A 92 0.30 10.47 -7.50
N THR A 93 0.36 10.26 -8.81
CA THR A 93 0.68 11.31 -9.79
C THR A 93 -0.45 12.35 -9.84
N THR A 94 -1.70 11.91 -9.93
CA THR A 94 -2.88 12.77 -9.99
C THR A 94 -3.04 13.65 -8.74
N THR A 95 -2.83 13.05 -7.57
CA THR A 95 -2.91 13.76 -6.28
C THR A 95 -1.78 14.77 -6.13
N SER A 96 -0.55 14.39 -6.48
CA SER A 96 0.61 15.29 -6.42
C SER A 96 0.46 16.51 -7.35
N THR A 97 -0.01 16.31 -8.59
CA THR A 97 -0.27 17.41 -9.52
C THR A 97 -1.38 18.33 -9.01
N SER A 98 -2.44 17.77 -8.41
CA SER A 98 -3.57 18.55 -7.87
C SER A 98 -3.17 19.44 -6.69
N VAL A 99 -2.27 18.98 -5.81
CA VAL A 99 -1.78 19.77 -4.66
C VAL A 99 -0.87 20.92 -5.12
N VAL A 100 0.05 20.65 -6.05
CA VAL A 100 0.93 21.69 -6.62
C VAL A 100 0.12 22.76 -7.37
N GLY A 101 -0.96 22.36 -8.06
CA GLY A 101 -1.87 23.28 -8.73
C GLY A 101 -2.60 24.25 -7.79
N ARG A 102 -3.05 23.79 -6.62
CA ARG A 102 -3.70 24.65 -5.62
C ARG A 102 -2.74 25.63 -4.95
N LEU A 103 -1.54 25.19 -4.58
CA LEU A 103 -0.55 26.04 -3.89
C LEU A 103 -0.05 27.19 -4.78
N ARG A 104 0.05 26.97 -6.10
CA ARG A 104 0.40 28.02 -7.06
C ARG A 104 -0.69 29.08 -7.23
N GLY A 105 -1.95 28.76 -6.95
CA GLY A 105 -3.08 29.69 -7.04
C GLY A 105 -3.20 30.71 -5.90
N MET A 106 -2.43 30.52 -4.81
CA MET A 106 -2.45 31.41 -3.64
C MET A 106 -1.25 32.38 -3.56
N LEU A 107 -0.36 32.37 -4.56
CA LEU A 107 0.73 33.35 -4.69
C LEU A 107 0.25 34.50 -5.60
N PRO A 108 0.07 35.73 -5.07
CA PRO A 108 -0.04 36.89 -5.94
C PRO A 108 1.28 37.07 -6.69
N PHE A 109 1.18 37.30 -7.99
CA PHE A 109 2.31 37.59 -8.90
C PHE A 109 3.10 38.83 -8.47
#